data_AF-A0A6A5CHE8-F1
#
_entry.id   AF-A0A6A5CHE8-F1
#
_cell.length_a   1.000
_cell.length_b   1.000
_cell.length_c   1.000
_cell.angle_alpha   90.00
_cell.angle_beta   90.00
_cell.angle_gamma   90.00
#
_symmetry.space_group_name_H-M   'P 1'
#
loop_
_entity.id
_entity.type
_entity.pdbx_description
1 polymer ?
#
loop_
_entity_poly.entity_id
_entity_poly.type
_entity_poly.pdbx_seq_one_letter_code
_entity_poly.pdbx_strand_id
1 'polypeptide(L)'
;MQTLGVSKECDGCSLSTMSVAPIFKSPSLNGFSVSDHCNYVFIPSLKICFNVGLNVEKSQEQLVSSSSSSSSSQSRERRIEFVCLNDTKSENIQGLLSLLEEQVHEREGKLKIFLPAGRMNYLRAICEGIYGSIEKSAQFVELIGVSDHFKSYPLWSNHPSLELKTFPVRDIVDTENIHCEIGYSIIEKKRKLKTEFLEQVKTLKAHEKKQFMQDDLKFSIEEFIHFSIVKQVLPNERVFECNREILRNSSILCIGCSQFQSYLGYNCDTLSQKENQPPSESTLNIESLNYHILNSFNGNVLILTHLPRSLCLYGECDMYCYLIPRIPPQQRNKLKLLTYRLKRHQVENCPYTLEQIRNIQKERKWVDYETEYLDMDQYEFRERGVYFGGGEQKRKKLDSLFKKYPQGFITAYKYKDKYISRSSAFSLYEDGYYEFLKNHPQLLDYICDTCCDIYDTEPSNIESGYDYEQQDSKEKGTHLQDVAVRRALKRLGREFKGTQLLQLRGYKSPLYFLNPCVIPFHERENIIQPEIIEEFMFKQSVESFWQSNKVILTKKESRDQ
;
A
#
# COMPACT_ATOMS: atom_id res chain seq x y z
N MET A 1 -18.25 3.47 -19.12
CA MET A 1 -18.06 3.26 -20.58
C MET A 1 -18.05 1.75 -20.84
N GLN A 2 -19.22 1.16 -21.12
CA GLN A 2 -19.31 -0.22 -21.60
C GLN A 2 -19.03 -0.20 -23.11
N THR A 3 -18.00 -0.91 -23.54
CA THR A 3 -17.82 -1.31 -24.94
C THR A 3 -18.95 -2.26 -25.30
N LEU A 4 -19.88 -1.80 -26.13
CA LEU A 4 -20.89 -2.65 -26.76
C LEU A 4 -20.17 -3.60 -27.72
N GLY A 5 -20.02 -4.85 -27.30
CA GLY A 5 -19.65 -5.94 -28.19
C GLY A 5 -20.80 -6.24 -29.13
N VAL A 6 -20.64 -5.89 -30.40
CA VAL A 6 -21.49 -6.38 -31.49
C VAL A 6 -20.62 -7.29 -32.35
N SER A 7 -20.62 -8.58 -32.04
CA SER A 7 -20.16 -9.61 -32.97
C SER A 7 -21.37 -10.16 -33.71
N LYS A 8 -21.54 -9.76 -34.97
CA LYS A 8 -22.19 -10.58 -36.00
C LYS A 8 -21.53 -10.27 -37.32
N GLU A 9 -20.98 -11.32 -37.91
CA GLU A 9 -20.29 -11.37 -39.18
C GLU A 9 -21.13 -10.75 -40.29
N CYS A 10 -20.52 -9.84 -41.03
CA CYS A 10 -21.02 -9.34 -42.31
C CYS A 10 -19.84 -9.48 -43.27
N ASP A 11 -19.83 -10.60 -44.00
CA ASP A 11 -18.84 -10.88 -45.04
C ASP A 11 -18.94 -9.81 -46.14
N GLY A 12 -17.84 -9.12 -46.41
CA GLY A 12 -17.69 -8.34 -47.66
C GLY A 12 -17.48 -6.82 -47.56
N CYS A 13 -17.05 -6.26 -46.42
CA CYS A 13 -16.56 -4.87 -46.38
C CYS A 13 -15.38 -4.74 -45.41
N SER A 14 -14.16 -4.89 -45.91
CA SER A 14 -12.93 -4.56 -45.18
C SER A 14 -12.74 -3.04 -45.11
N LEU A 15 -13.53 -2.35 -44.29
CA LEU A 15 -13.11 -1.09 -43.71
C LEU A 15 -12.27 -1.45 -42.49
N SER A 16 -10.94 -1.36 -42.65
CA SER A 16 -10.01 -1.44 -41.54
C SER A 16 -10.37 -0.35 -40.54
N THR A 17 -11.14 -0.70 -39.51
CA THR A 17 -11.23 0.10 -38.30
C THR A 17 -9.81 0.23 -37.79
N MET A 18 -9.20 1.42 -37.97
CA MET A 18 -8.04 1.85 -37.22
C MET A 18 -8.45 1.96 -35.75
N SER A 19 -8.63 0.81 -35.09
CA SER A 19 -8.58 0.71 -33.65
C SER A 19 -7.14 1.02 -33.28
N VAL A 20 -6.83 2.31 -33.10
CA VAL A 20 -5.64 2.71 -32.36
C VAL A 20 -5.85 2.13 -30.96
N ALA A 21 -5.23 0.98 -30.70
CA ALA A 21 -5.21 0.42 -29.35
C ALA A 21 -4.72 1.53 -28.40
N PRO A 22 -5.39 1.77 -27.27
CA PRO A 22 -4.91 2.74 -26.31
C PRO A 22 -3.46 2.42 -25.96
N ILE A 23 -2.56 3.39 -26.15
CA ILE A 23 -1.12 3.25 -25.87
C ILE A 23 -0.90 2.74 -24.42
N PHE A 24 -1.85 3.02 -23.53
CA PHE A 24 -1.80 2.71 -22.10
C PHE A 24 -2.72 1.58 -21.63
N LYS A 25 -3.09 0.58 -22.46
CA LYS A 25 -3.96 -0.52 -21.99
C LYS A 25 -3.41 -1.26 -20.73
N SER A 26 -2.10 -1.23 -20.53
CA SER A 26 -1.42 -1.47 -19.25
C SER A 26 0.08 -1.21 -19.45
N PRO A 27 0.59 0.02 -19.29
CA PRO A 27 2.04 0.22 -19.43
C PRO A 27 2.75 -0.69 -18.42
N SER A 28 3.75 -1.43 -18.87
CA SER A 28 4.67 -2.09 -17.93
C SER A 28 5.36 -1.00 -17.14
N LEU A 29 5.03 -0.89 -15.86
CA LEU A 29 5.66 0.07 -14.96
C LEU A 29 6.73 -0.68 -14.21
N ASN A 30 7.98 -0.26 -14.38
CA ASN A 30 9.10 -0.78 -13.62
C ASN A 30 9.64 0.38 -12.80
N GLY A 31 9.82 0.20 -11.51
CA GLY A 31 10.26 1.30 -10.68
C GLY A 31 10.62 0.82 -9.30
N PHE A 32 11.43 1.63 -8.66
CA PHE A 32 11.92 1.41 -7.31
C PHE A 32 11.67 2.67 -6.53
N SER A 33 11.13 2.56 -5.32
CA SER A 33 10.99 3.76 -4.50
C SER A 33 11.03 3.46 -3.01
N VAL A 34 12.08 3.94 -2.37
CA VAL A 34 12.32 3.88 -0.92
C VAL A 34 12.77 5.28 -0.49
N SER A 35 12.11 5.83 0.53
CA SER A 35 12.50 7.12 1.11
C SER A 35 13.99 7.11 1.48
N ASP A 36 14.68 8.22 1.22
CA ASP A 36 16.06 8.50 1.64
C ASP A 36 17.15 7.58 1.05
N HIS A 37 16.79 6.71 0.12
CA HIS A 37 17.75 5.76 -0.48
C HIS A 37 17.73 5.76 -2.00
N CYS A 38 16.57 5.54 -2.61
CA CYS A 38 16.47 5.50 -4.05
C CYS A 38 15.02 5.65 -4.48
N ASN A 39 14.79 6.49 -5.48
CA ASN A 39 13.50 6.64 -6.10
C ASN A 39 13.62 6.83 -7.60
N TYR A 40 12.98 5.95 -8.36
CA TYR A 40 12.71 6.12 -9.78
C TYR A 40 11.45 5.36 -10.21
N VAL A 41 10.79 5.87 -11.24
CA VAL A 41 9.71 5.15 -11.95
C VAL A 41 10.02 5.20 -13.43
N PHE A 42 10.32 4.06 -14.02
CA PHE A 42 10.62 3.91 -15.43
C PHE A 42 9.39 3.37 -16.20
N ILE A 43 9.04 4.05 -17.28
CA ILE A 43 7.99 3.65 -18.21
C ILE A 43 8.66 3.30 -19.53
N PRO A 44 8.96 2.01 -19.79
CA PRO A 44 9.71 1.59 -20.97
C PRO A 44 9.02 1.98 -22.28
N SER A 45 7.69 1.87 -22.34
CA SER A 45 6.92 2.20 -23.55
C SER A 45 7.03 3.67 -23.97
N LEU A 46 7.42 4.56 -23.04
CA LEU A 46 7.63 5.98 -23.31
C LEU A 46 9.12 6.37 -23.28
N LYS A 47 9.98 5.45 -22.83
CA LYS A 47 11.40 5.72 -22.54
C LYS A 47 11.59 6.90 -21.57
N ILE A 48 10.67 7.04 -20.61
CA ILE A 48 10.69 8.11 -19.60
C ILE A 48 11.02 7.50 -18.23
N CYS A 49 11.98 8.08 -17.53
CA CYS A 49 12.30 7.76 -16.15
C CYS A 49 12.02 8.96 -15.25
N PHE A 50 11.12 8.81 -14.29
CA PHE A 50 10.85 9.82 -13.28
C PHE A 50 11.75 9.63 -12.07
N ASN A 51 12.65 10.58 -11.82
CA ASN A 51 13.81 10.44 -10.91
C ASN A 51 14.75 9.30 -11.34
N VAL A 52 15.96 9.32 -10.79
CA VAL A 52 17.07 8.42 -11.14
C VAL A 52 17.82 8.04 -9.86
N GLY A 53 17.13 7.35 -8.94
CA GLY A 53 17.77 6.78 -7.76
C GLY A 53 18.77 5.66 -8.09
N LEU A 54 19.51 5.20 -7.07
CA LEU A 54 20.53 4.16 -7.18
C LEU A 54 19.99 2.85 -7.83
N ASN A 55 20.79 2.19 -8.66
CA ASN A 55 20.44 0.93 -9.34
C ASN A 55 19.34 1.04 -10.42
N VAL A 56 19.18 2.21 -11.05
CA VAL A 56 18.25 2.38 -12.18
C VAL A 56 18.69 1.51 -13.38
N GLU A 57 20.00 1.36 -13.58
CA GLU A 57 20.62 0.58 -14.66
C GLU A 57 20.24 -0.89 -14.58
N LYS A 58 20.23 -1.45 -13.37
CA LYS A 58 19.84 -2.86 -13.13
C LYS A 58 18.38 -3.14 -13.47
N SER A 59 17.50 -2.14 -13.38
CA SER A 59 16.12 -2.29 -13.84
C SER A 59 16.01 -2.37 -15.36
N GLN A 60 16.93 -1.73 -16.10
CA GLN A 60 17.01 -1.91 -17.55
C GLN A 60 17.48 -3.34 -17.87
N GLU A 61 18.46 -3.87 -17.14
CA GLU A 61 18.95 -5.25 -17.31
C GLU A 61 17.89 -6.32 -16.99
N GLN A 62 17.09 -6.14 -15.93
CA GLN A 62 16.00 -7.08 -15.58
C GLN A 62 14.91 -7.17 -16.65
N LEU A 63 14.68 -6.09 -17.39
CA LEU A 63 13.80 -6.12 -18.55
C LEU A 63 14.40 -6.91 -19.71
N VAL A 64 15.73 -7.00 -19.80
CA VAL A 64 16.44 -7.78 -20.82
C VAL A 64 16.40 -9.27 -20.52
N SER A 65 16.64 -9.67 -19.28
CA SER A 65 16.68 -11.09 -18.91
C SER A 65 15.33 -11.81 -19.00
N SER A 66 14.21 -11.07 -18.96
CA SER A 66 12.86 -11.63 -19.06
C SER A 66 12.39 -11.88 -20.50
N SER A 67 13.09 -11.35 -21.52
CA SER A 67 12.82 -11.65 -22.93
C SER A 67 13.82 -12.67 -23.47
N SER A 68 13.35 -13.86 -23.84
CA SER A 68 14.17 -14.98 -24.32
C SER A 68 14.84 -14.79 -25.69
N SER A 69 14.68 -13.63 -26.33
CA SER A 69 15.20 -13.34 -27.67
C SER A 69 16.40 -12.40 -27.60
N SER A 70 17.60 -12.89 -27.92
CA SER A 70 18.87 -12.17 -27.82
C SER A 70 19.18 -11.21 -29.00
N SER A 71 18.16 -10.64 -29.66
CA SER A 71 18.42 -9.76 -30.82
C SER A 71 18.87 -8.36 -30.39
N SER A 72 19.91 -7.83 -31.05
CA SER A 72 20.48 -6.48 -30.85
C SER A 72 19.47 -5.34 -31.01
N SER A 73 18.31 -5.60 -31.61
CA SER A 73 17.18 -4.67 -31.69
C SER A 73 16.52 -4.39 -30.34
N GLN A 74 16.56 -5.31 -29.38
CA GLN A 74 15.89 -5.14 -28.08
C GLN A 74 16.63 -4.20 -27.12
N SER A 75 17.95 -4.03 -27.27
CA SER A 75 18.69 -3.06 -26.47
C SER A 75 18.29 -1.62 -26.81
N ARG A 76 17.85 -1.34 -28.05
CA ARG A 76 17.40 -0.01 -28.49
C ARG A 76 16.03 0.39 -27.96
N GLU A 77 15.11 -0.55 -27.76
CA GLU A 77 13.75 -0.25 -27.28
C GLU A 77 13.69 0.10 -25.78
N ARG A 78 14.68 -0.32 -25.00
CA ARG A 78 14.67 -0.21 -23.52
C ARG A 78 15.47 0.96 -22.95
N ARG A 79 16.00 1.83 -23.82
CA ARG A 79 16.82 2.99 -23.43
C ARG A 79 15.97 4.11 -22.84
N ILE A 80 16.46 4.75 -21.79
CA ILE A 80 15.84 5.95 -21.22
C ILE A 80 16.18 7.14 -22.12
N GLU A 81 15.15 7.74 -22.72
CA GLU A 81 15.32 8.92 -23.56
C GLU A 81 15.13 10.23 -22.80
N PHE A 82 14.23 10.19 -21.81
CA PHE A 82 13.85 11.33 -21.00
C PHE A 82 13.97 10.99 -19.52
N VAL A 83 14.58 11.89 -18.76
CA VAL A 83 14.61 11.86 -17.31
C VAL A 83 13.82 13.06 -16.79
N CYS A 84 12.88 12.82 -15.89
CA CYS A 84 12.08 13.88 -15.26
C CYS A 84 12.41 13.89 -13.76
N LEU A 85 13.25 14.84 -13.34
CA LEU A 85 13.66 15.00 -11.96
C LEU A 85 12.67 15.89 -11.21
N ASN A 86 12.10 15.37 -10.14
CA ASN A 86 11.16 16.12 -9.30
C ASN A 86 11.90 17.15 -8.45
N ASP A 87 13.10 16.81 -7.97
CA ASP A 87 14.03 17.67 -7.25
C ASP A 87 15.48 17.18 -7.49
N THR A 88 16.44 17.73 -6.75
CA THR A 88 17.86 17.30 -6.78
C THR A 88 18.33 16.70 -5.46
N LYS A 89 17.43 16.10 -4.68
CA LYS A 89 17.82 15.33 -3.50
C LYS A 89 18.56 14.08 -3.95
N SER A 90 19.50 13.60 -3.11
CA SER A 90 20.40 12.51 -3.47
C SER A 90 19.64 11.25 -3.90
N GLU A 91 18.59 10.86 -3.19
CA GLU A 91 17.77 9.68 -3.50
C GLU A 91 17.09 9.73 -4.88
N ASN A 92 16.94 10.91 -5.46
CA ASN A 92 16.31 11.13 -6.76
C ASN A 92 17.33 11.25 -7.92
N ILE A 93 18.64 11.36 -7.64
CA ILE A 93 19.67 11.56 -8.67
C ILE A 93 20.89 10.63 -8.54
N GLN A 94 21.00 9.85 -7.46
CA GLN A 94 22.23 9.07 -7.18
C GLN A 94 22.59 8.07 -8.28
N GLY A 95 21.60 7.54 -9.01
CA GLY A 95 21.82 6.64 -10.15
C GLY A 95 22.12 7.36 -11.47
N LEU A 96 22.09 8.71 -11.49
CA LEU A 96 22.31 9.47 -12.73
C LEU A 96 23.71 9.28 -13.29
N LEU A 97 24.73 9.18 -12.43
CA LEU A 97 26.11 8.93 -12.85
C LEU A 97 26.20 7.61 -13.65
N SER A 98 25.76 6.51 -13.05
CA SER A 98 25.77 5.19 -13.67
C SER A 98 24.95 5.16 -14.96
N LEU A 99 23.78 5.80 -14.97
CA LEU A 99 22.95 5.92 -16.16
C LEU A 99 23.65 6.68 -17.29
N LEU A 100 24.36 7.77 -16.97
CA LEU A 100 25.11 8.55 -17.95
C LEU A 100 26.26 7.73 -18.51
N GLU A 101 27.10 7.13 -17.65
CA GLU A 101 28.25 6.31 -18.03
C GLU A 101 27.87 5.15 -18.97
N GLU A 102 26.80 4.42 -18.63
CA GLU A 102 26.31 3.31 -19.44
C GLU A 102 25.84 3.76 -20.83
N GLN A 103 25.16 4.92 -20.91
CA GLN A 103 24.59 5.40 -22.16
C GLN A 103 25.55 6.20 -23.05
N VAL A 104 26.70 6.67 -22.54
CA VAL A 104 27.67 7.46 -23.34
C VAL A 104 28.10 6.73 -24.61
N HIS A 105 28.33 5.42 -24.51
CA HIS A 105 29.03 4.68 -25.55
C HIS A 105 28.12 4.19 -26.68
N GLU A 106 26.81 4.16 -26.48
CA GLU A 106 25.93 3.42 -27.39
C GLU A 106 24.83 4.25 -28.06
N ARG A 107 24.75 5.56 -27.79
CA ARG A 107 23.52 6.34 -28.04
C ARG A 107 23.56 7.14 -29.35
N GLU A 108 22.53 6.94 -30.18
CA GLU A 108 22.13 7.89 -31.23
C GLU A 108 21.21 8.94 -30.58
N GLY A 109 21.70 10.17 -30.38
CA GLY A 109 20.93 11.30 -29.84
C GLY A 109 21.20 11.63 -28.36
N LYS A 110 20.58 12.72 -27.87
CA LYS A 110 20.81 13.27 -26.52
C LYS A 110 19.84 12.71 -25.47
N LEU A 111 20.32 12.49 -24.25
CA LEU A 111 19.50 12.29 -23.04
C LEU A 111 18.90 13.62 -22.62
N LYS A 112 17.57 13.72 -22.58
CA LYS A 112 16.88 14.93 -22.15
C LYS A 112 16.54 14.84 -20.68
N ILE A 113 17.07 15.75 -19.87
CA ILE A 113 16.82 15.78 -18.42
C ILE A 113 16.02 17.03 -18.08
N PHE A 114 14.77 16.83 -17.70
CA PHE A 114 13.91 17.87 -17.13
C PHE A 114 14.15 17.98 -15.63
N LEU A 115 14.32 19.20 -15.14
CA LEU A 115 14.58 19.49 -13.73
C LEU A 115 14.13 20.90 -13.38
N PRO A 116 13.94 21.23 -12.09
CA PRO A 116 13.64 22.59 -11.67
C PRO A 116 14.70 23.58 -12.17
N ALA A 117 14.26 24.67 -12.81
CA ALA A 117 15.15 25.65 -13.45
C ALA A 117 16.22 26.19 -12.47
N GLY A 118 15.84 26.42 -11.21
CA GLY A 118 16.75 26.86 -10.15
C GLY A 118 17.86 25.85 -9.78
N ARG A 119 17.81 24.63 -10.30
CA ARG A 119 18.77 23.54 -10.04
C ARG A 119 19.63 23.16 -11.26
N MET A 120 19.50 23.88 -12.38
CA MET A 120 20.26 23.60 -13.60
C MET A 120 21.77 23.63 -13.41
N ASN A 121 22.30 24.62 -12.68
CA ASN A 121 23.74 24.78 -12.50
C ASN A 121 24.35 23.61 -11.71
N TYR A 122 23.59 23.07 -10.74
CA TYR A 122 24.02 21.92 -9.96
C TYR A 122 24.18 20.67 -10.86
N LEU A 123 23.17 20.36 -11.68
CA LEU A 123 23.28 19.22 -12.61
C LEU A 123 24.31 19.45 -13.72
N ARG A 124 24.50 20.71 -14.16
CA ARG A 124 25.54 21.06 -15.13
C ARG A 124 26.93 20.75 -14.58
N ALA A 125 27.21 21.08 -13.33
CA ALA A 125 28.48 20.76 -12.67
C ALA A 125 28.70 19.23 -12.57
N ILE A 126 27.65 18.46 -12.26
CA ILE A 126 27.72 16.98 -12.26
C ILE A 126 28.08 16.48 -13.67
N CYS A 127 27.40 16.96 -14.71
CA CYS A 127 27.67 16.58 -16.09
C CYS A 127 29.09 16.97 -16.52
N GLU A 128 29.55 18.16 -16.16
CA GLU A 128 30.91 18.62 -16.45
C GLU A 128 31.96 17.71 -15.79
N GLY A 129 31.74 17.30 -14.54
CA GLY A 129 32.63 16.35 -13.85
C GLY A 129 32.74 14.98 -14.55
N ILE A 130 31.64 14.50 -15.14
CA ILE A 130 31.59 13.20 -15.84
C ILE A 130 32.25 13.28 -17.21
N TYR A 131 31.92 14.32 -17.98
CA TYR A 131 32.37 14.44 -19.37
C TYR A 131 33.68 15.24 -19.51
N GLY A 132 34.17 15.87 -18.44
CA GLY A 132 35.36 16.70 -18.41
C GLY A 132 35.18 18.12 -18.96
N SER A 133 34.09 18.41 -19.67
CA SER A 133 33.70 19.76 -20.08
C SER A 133 32.19 19.88 -20.33
N ILE A 134 31.68 21.12 -20.22
CA ILE A 134 30.27 21.42 -20.52
C ILE A 134 29.96 21.16 -22.00
N GLU A 135 30.85 21.52 -22.91
CA GLU A 135 30.68 21.34 -24.35
C GLU A 135 30.58 19.87 -24.71
N LYS A 136 31.42 19.01 -24.11
CA LYS A 136 31.35 17.57 -24.31
C LYS A 136 30.06 17.00 -23.74
N SER A 137 29.66 17.43 -22.53
CA SER A 137 28.40 16.98 -21.93
C SER A 137 27.18 17.34 -22.81
N ALA A 138 27.19 18.52 -23.43
CA ALA A 138 26.10 19.01 -24.27
C ALA A 138 25.91 18.20 -25.57
N GLN A 139 26.89 17.36 -25.95
CA GLN A 139 26.75 16.42 -27.07
C GLN A 139 25.89 15.21 -26.70
N PHE A 140 25.88 14.82 -25.42
CA PHE A 140 25.20 13.61 -24.93
C PHE A 140 23.96 13.92 -24.10
N VAL A 141 23.91 15.08 -23.44
CA VAL A 141 22.87 15.46 -22.50
C VAL A 141 22.30 16.84 -22.86
N GLU A 142 20.98 16.95 -22.84
CA GLU A 142 20.23 18.19 -22.96
C GLU A 142 19.50 18.45 -21.63
N LEU A 143 19.98 19.45 -20.87
CA LEU A 143 19.35 19.87 -19.61
C LEU A 143 18.24 20.88 -19.92
N ILE A 144 17.02 20.60 -19.45
CA ILE A 144 15.83 21.41 -19.70
C ILE A 144 15.28 21.91 -18.36
N GLY A 145 15.54 23.18 -18.07
CA GLY A 145 15.00 23.85 -16.88
C GLY A 145 13.50 24.06 -16.99
N VAL A 146 12.77 23.53 -16.01
CA VAL A 146 11.31 23.67 -15.89
C VAL A 146 11.01 24.73 -14.84
N SER A 147 10.16 25.69 -15.21
CA SER A 147 9.58 26.71 -14.33
C SER A 147 8.06 26.69 -14.41
N ASP A 148 7.38 27.53 -13.64
CA ASP A 148 5.91 27.62 -13.63
C ASP A 148 5.33 28.07 -14.98
N HIS A 149 6.15 28.67 -15.84
CA HIS A 149 5.78 29.09 -17.18
C HIS A 149 6.04 28.02 -18.25
N PHE A 150 6.50 26.84 -17.86
CA PHE A 150 6.76 25.75 -18.78
C PHE A 150 5.44 25.19 -19.33
N LYS A 151 5.18 25.45 -20.62
CA LYS A 151 3.88 25.14 -21.24
C LYS A 151 3.68 23.64 -21.49
N SER A 152 4.62 23.02 -22.19
CA SER A 152 4.60 21.60 -22.57
C SER A 152 5.84 21.25 -23.38
N TYR A 153 6.23 19.97 -23.39
CA TYR A 153 7.26 19.43 -24.25
C TYR A 153 6.72 18.24 -25.06
N PRO A 154 6.80 18.24 -26.40
CA PRO A 154 6.41 17.09 -27.19
C PRO A 154 7.40 15.96 -26.94
N LEU A 155 6.91 14.81 -26.49
CA LEU A 155 7.81 13.70 -26.12
C LEU A 155 8.48 13.15 -27.38
N TRP A 156 7.72 12.81 -28.43
CA TRP A 156 8.26 12.10 -29.60
C TRP A 156 7.77 12.68 -30.92
N SER A 157 8.59 12.61 -31.97
CA SER A 157 8.14 12.87 -33.35
C SER A 157 7.14 11.82 -33.84
N ASN A 158 7.27 10.57 -33.38
CA ASN A 158 6.46 9.44 -33.85
C ASN A 158 5.15 9.25 -33.05
N HIS A 159 5.00 9.94 -31.91
CA HIS A 159 3.75 10.01 -31.16
C HIS A 159 3.35 11.49 -30.97
N PRO A 160 2.90 12.17 -32.03
CA PRO A 160 2.57 13.60 -31.99
C PRO A 160 1.41 13.93 -31.04
N SER A 161 0.68 12.91 -30.57
CA SER A 161 -0.37 13.06 -29.56
C SER A 161 0.16 13.12 -28.11
N LEU A 162 1.44 12.82 -27.85
CA LEU A 162 1.99 12.77 -26.50
C LEU A 162 2.79 14.03 -26.13
N GLU A 163 2.39 14.68 -25.06
CA GLU A 163 3.02 15.88 -24.51
C GLU A 163 3.34 15.69 -23.02
N LEU A 164 4.56 16.04 -22.61
CA LEU A 164 4.93 16.19 -21.22
C LEU A 164 4.53 17.60 -20.76
N LYS A 165 3.71 17.70 -19.72
CA LYS A 165 3.42 18.97 -19.03
C LYS A 165 3.88 18.89 -17.60
N THR A 166 4.34 20.02 -17.09
CA THR A 166 4.77 20.17 -15.70
C THR A 166 3.75 21.00 -14.95
N PHE A 167 3.66 20.77 -13.65
CA PHE A 167 2.87 21.60 -12.77
C PHE A 167 3.66 21.87 -11.48
N PRO A 168 3.58 23.08 -10.93
CA PRO A 168 4.25 23.39 -9.67
C PRO A 168 3.64 22.56 -8.53
N VAL A 169 4.50 21.95 -7.70
CA VAL A 169 4.10 21.20 -6.50
C VAL A 169 4.42 22.00 -5.23
N ARG A 170 5.38 22.92 -5.26
CA ARG A 170 5.70 23.74 -4.09
C ARG A 170 6.52 24.99 -4.42
N ASP A 171 6.05 26.14 -3.96
CA ASP A 171 6.89 27.28 -3.60
C ASP A 171 7.17 27.19 -2.10
N ILE A 172 8.26 26.52 -1.69
CA ILE A 172 8.79 26.76 -0.34
C ILE A 172 9.82 27.87 -0.47
N VAL A 173 9.45 29.06 -0.01
CA VAL A 173 10.42 30.10 0.33
C VAL A 173 10.93 29.75 1.72
N ASP A 174 11.89 28.83 1.80
CA ASP A 174 12.73 28.71 2.98
C ASP A 174 13.92 29.64 2.77
N THR A 175 14.18 30.52 3.73
CA THR A 175 15.01 31.72 3.57
C THR A 175 16.49 31.43 3.23
N GLU A 176 16.89 30.15 3.23
CA GLU A 176 18.27 29.73 2.92
C GLU A 176 18.39 28.56 1.93
N ASN A 177 17.31 27.84 1.58
CA ASN A 177 17.36 26.72 0.61
C ASN A 177 16.01 26.51 -0.12
N ILE A 178 15.87 27.10 -1.31
CA ILE A 178 14.66 26.90 -2.14
C ILE A 178 14.68 25.47 -2.72
N HIS A 179 14.00 24.53 -2.05
CA HIS A 179 13.68 23.23 -2.63
C HIS A 179 12.47 23.38 -3.56
N CYS A 180 12.71 23.72 -4.83
CA CYS A 180 11.69 23.62 -5.86
C CYS A 180 11.40 22.13 -6.14
N GLU A 181 10.19 21.69 -5.83
CA GLU A 181 9.67 20.37 -6.23
C GLU A 181 8.70 20.54 -7.38
N ILE A 182 8.88 19.75 -8.44
CA ILE A 182 8.05 19.77 -9.65
C ILE A 182 7.31 18.45 -9.81
N GLY A 183 6.03 18.56 -10.16
CA GLY A 183 5.20 17.45 -10.57
C GLY A 183 5.14 17.35 -12.09
N TYR A 184 4.97 16.13 -12.58
CA TYR A 184 4.90 15.86 -14.01
C TYR A 184 3.59 15.19 -14.37
N SER A 185 3.05 15.58 -15.51
CA SER A 185 1.89 14.97 -16.13
C SER A 185 2.21 14.61 -17.58
N ILE A 186 1.91 13.38 -17.98
CA ILE A 186 1.98 12.96 -19.37
C ILE A 186 0.59 13.07 -19.95
N ILE A 187 0.45 13.87 -20.99
CA ILE A 187 -0.80 14.15 -21.67
C ILE A 187 -0.82 13.41 -22.99
N GLU A 188 -1.89 12.66 -23.21
CA GLU A 188 -2.24 12.08 -24.49
C GLU A 188 -3.44 12.85 -25.06
N LYS A 189 -3.20 13.59 -26.16
CA LYS A 189 -4.25 14.20 -26.95
C LYS A 189 -5.00 13.10 -27.68
N LYS A 190 -6.22 12.83 -27.23
CA LYS A 190 -7.11 11.86 -27.86
C LYS A 190 -8.21 12.55 -28.62
N ARG A 191 -8.77 11.82 -29.57
CA ARG A 191 -9.94 12.20 -30.33
C ARG A 191 -11.10 11.33 -29.86
N LYS A 192 -12.20 11.94 -29.42
CA LYS A 192 -13.45 11.22 -29.14
C LYS A 192 -14.56 11.82 -29.98
N LEU A 193 -15.59 11.01 -30.24
CA LEU A 193 -16.80 11.51 -30.85
C LEU A 193 -17.52 12.44 -29.85
N LYS A 194 -18.04 13.55 -30.35
CA LYS A 194 -18.88 14.49 -29.59
C LYS A 194 -20.08 13.74 -29.01
N THR A 195 -20.47 14.08 -27.79
CA THR A 195 -21.60 13.44 -27.11
C THR A 195 -22.88 13.55 -27.93
N GLU A 196 -23.14 14.70 -28.54
CA GLU A 196 -24.30 14.94 -29.42
C GLU A 196 -24.31 13.98 -30.61
N PHE A 197 -23.15 13.76 -31.25
CA PHE A 197 -23.01 12.81 -32.34
C PHE A 197 -23.30 11.37 -31.88
N LEU A 198 -22.80 10.98 -30.70
CA LEU A 198 -23.08 9.66 -30.13
C LEU A 198 -24.57 9.46 -29.84
N GLU A 199 -25.26 10.49 -29.36
CA GLU A 199 -26.72 10.43 -29.16
C GLU A 199 -27.49 10.35 -30.49
N GLN A 200 -27.05 11.09 -31.53
CA GLN A 200 -27.62 10.97 -32.87
C GLN A 200 -27.40 9.57 -33.47
N VAL A 201 -26.20 9.01 -33.35
CA VAL A 201 -25.92 7.63 -33.83
C VAL A 201 -26.78 6.58 -33.10
N LYS A 202 -27.18 6.83 -31.85
CA LYS A 202 -28.07 5.90 -31.13
C LYS A 202 -29.49 5.87 -31.68
N THR A 203 -29.99 6.99 -32.22
CA THR A 203 -31.36 7.08 -32.75
C THR A 203 -31.49 6.58 -34.19
N LEU A 204 -30.39 6.51 -34.94
CA LEU A 204 -30.38 6.03 -36.33
C LEU A 204 -30.57 4.51 -36.47
N LYS A 205 -31.21 4.09 -37.56
CA LYS A 205 -31.31 2.67 -37.96
C LYS A 205 -29.95 2.14 -38.43
N ALA A 206 -29.74 0.82 -38.36
CA ALA A 206 -28.45 0.20 -38.67
C ALA A 206 -27.87 0.57 -40.06
N HIS A 207 -28.71 0.71 -41.08
CA HIS A 207 -28.27 1.10 -42.43
C HIS A 207 -27.90 2.60 -42.52
N GLU A 208 -28.59 3.47 -41.77
CA GLU A 208 -28.32 4.91 -41.70
C GLU A 208 -27.02 5.20 -40.95
N LYS A 209 -26.69 4.41 -39.92
CA LYS A 209 -25.43 4.58 -39.16
C LYS A 209 -24.19 4.52 -40.03
N LYS A 210 -24.15 3.64 -41.03
CA LYS A 210 -22.98 3.49 -41.90
C LYS A 210 -22.74 4.75 -42.75
N GLN A 211 -23.81 5.30 -43.31
CA GLN A 211 -23.74 6.52 -44.13
C GLN A 211 -23.46 7.75 -43.28
N PHE A 212 -24.15 7.89 -42.15
CA PHE A 212 -23.92 8.97 -41.18
C PHE A 212 -22.48 8.98 -40.62
N MET A 213 -21.90 7.81 -40.35
CA MET A 213 -20.50 7.67 -39.91
C MET A 213 -19.49 7.96 -41.03
N GLN A 214 -19.89 8.01 -42.30
CA GLN A 214 -18.99 8.39 -43.41
C GLN A 214 -19.01 9.89 -43.65
N ASP A 215 -20.19 10.51 -43.55
CA ASP A 215 -20.38 11.93 -43.90
C ASP A 215 -19.94 12.89 -42.78
N ASP A 216 -20.24 12.57 -41.51
CA ASP A 216 -20.11 13.51 -40.39
C ASP A 216 -18.95 13.23 -39.42
N LEU A 217 -18.21 12.13 -39.60
CA LEU A 217 -17.14 11.72 -38.68
C LEU A 217 -16.06 12.80 -38.51
N LYS A 218 -15.77 13.55 -39.59
CA LYS A 218 -14.72 14.57 -39.60
C LYS A 218 -15.07 15.80 -38.74
N PHE A 219 -16.36 16.14 -38.63
CA PHE A 219 -16.84 17.30 -37.87
C PHE A 219 -17.28 16.95 -36.44
N SER A 220 -17.42 15.66 -36.18
CA SER A 220 -17.97 15.11 -34.94
C SER A 220 -16.91 14.59 -33.98
N ILE A 221 -15.64 14.79 -34.30
CA ILE A 221 -14.51 14.49 -33.42
C ILE A 221 -14.14 15.75 -32.63
N GLU A 222 -14.09 15.63 -31.31
CA GLU A 222 -13.47 16.62 -30.44
C GLU A 222 -12.14 16.10 -29.89
N GLU A 223 -11.13 16.98 -29.84
CA GLU A 223 -9.89 16.69 -29.15
C GLU A 223 -10.12 16.83 -27.65
N PHE A 224 -9.69 15.83 -26.88
CA PHE A 224 -9.73 15.87 -25.43
C PHE A 224 -8.38 15.48 -24.87
N ILE A 225 -8.05 16.12 -23.75
CA ILE A 225 -6.80 15.92 -23.03
C ILE A 225 -7.02 14.76 -22.07
N HIS A 226 -6.30 13.67 -22.29
CA HIS A 226 -6.25 12.55 -21.36
C HIS A 226 -4.94 12.60 -20.58
N PHE A 227 -5.00 12.58 -19.26
CA PHE A 227 -3.80 12.48 -18.45
C PHE A 227 -3.47 11.01 -18.27
N SER A 228 -2.32 10.58 -18.77
CA SER A 228 -1.95 9.17 -18.71
C SER A 228 -1.26 8.84 -17.40
N ILE A 229 -0.35 9.71 -16.94
CA ILE A 229 0.46 9.49 -15.73
C ILE A 229 0.68 10.83 -15.03
N VAL A 230 0.38 10.89 -13.75
CA VAL A 230 0.68 12.05 -12.87
C VAL A 230 1.61 11.61 -11.78
N LYS A 231 2.79 12.23 -11.65
CA LYS A 231 3.71 12.01 -10.52
C LYS A 231 3.71 13.24 -9.61
N GLN A 232 3.23 13.08 -8.38
CA GLN A 232 3.18 14.11 -7.34
C GLN A 232 4.13 13.75 -6.20
N VAL A 233 4.98 14.67 -5.76
CA VAL A 233 6.01 14.42 -4.73
C VAL A 233 5.39 14.38 -3.33
N LEU A 234 4.47 15.30 -3.03
CA LEU A 234 3.80 15.38 -1.74
C LEU A 234 2.36 15.92 -1.88
N PRO A 235 1.43 15.46 -1.03
CA PRO A 235 0.10 16.06 -0.93
C PRO A 235 0.23 17.45 -0.28
N ASN A 236 -0.12 18.49 -1.04
CA ASN A 236 -0.30 19.86 -0.54
C ASN A 236 -1.69 20.34 -0.97
N GLU A 237 -2.49 20.90 -0.04
CA GLU A 237 -3.86 21.38 -0.29
C GLU A 237 -3.93 22.32 -1.48
N ARG A 238 -2.99 23.27 -1.59
CA ARG A 238 -2.94 24.21 -2.71
C ARG A 238 -2.69 23.53 -4.06
N VAL A 239 -1.88 22.48 -4.06
CA VAL A 239 -1.60 21.68 -5.27
C VAL A 239 -2.82 20.85 -5.64
N PHE A 240 -3.58 20.38 -4.66
CA PHE A 240 -4.78 19.59 -4.91
C PHE A 240 -5.87 20.41 -5.61
N GLU A 241 -6.14 21.64 -5.15
CA GLU A 241 -7.16 22.49 -5.77
C GLU A 241 -6.85 22.79 -7.23
N CYS A 242 -5.59 23.14 -7.53
CA CYS A 242 -5.14 23.43 -8.90
C CYS A 242 -5.13 22.20 -9.82
N ASN A 243 -5.10 20.98 -9.27
CA ASN A 243 -4.91 19.74 -10.04
C ASN A 243 -6.12 18.78 -9.98
N ARG A 244 -7.27 19.19 -9.45
CA ARG A 244 -8.42 18.29 -9.28
C ARG A 244 -8.92 17.71 -10.61
N GLU A 245 -8.94 18.50 -11.67
CA GLU A 245 -9.32 18.05 -13.02
C GLU A 245 -8.28 17.07 -13.59
N ILE A 246 -6.99 17.36 -13.40
CA ILE A 246 -5.89 16.49 -13.79
C ILE A 246 -6.05 15.12 -13.13
N LEU A 247 -6.29 15.08 -11.81
CA LEU A 247 -6.49 13.83 -11.06
C LEU A 247 -7.73 13.05 -11.52
N ARG A 248 -8.85 13.73 -11.79
CA ARG A 248 -10.08 13.09 -12.29
C ARG A 248 -9.90 12.46 -13.67
N ASN A 249 -9.10 13.09 -14.52
CA ASN A 249 -8.88 12.67 -15.90
C ASN A 249 -7.63 11.80 -16.07
N SER A 250 -6.95 11.46 -14.96
CA SER A 250 -5.74 10.63 -14.96
C SER A 250 -6.07 9.15 -15.00
N SER A 251 -5.39 8.38 -15.86
CA SER A 251 -5.46 6.91 -15.84
C SER A 251 -4.58 6.29 -14.76
N ILE A 252 -3.41 6.89 -14.53
CA ILE A 252 -2.39 6.42 -13.58
C ILE A 252 -1.95 7.58 -12.71
N LEU A 253 -1.90 7.37 -11.41
CA LEU A 253 -1.49 8.36 -10.42
C LEU A 253 -0.36 7.80 -9.56
N CYS A 254 0.81 8.42 -9.60
CA CYS A 254 1.98 8.13 -8.78
C CYS A 254 2.14 9.21 -7.69
N ILE A 255 2.07 8.85 -6.42
CA ILE A 255 2.15 9.80 -5.29
C ILE A 255 3.33 9.44 -4.40
N GLY A 256 4.14 10.43 -4.02
CA GLY A 256 5.15 10.33 -2.98
C GLY A 256 4.54 10.33 -1.59
N CYS A 257 4.96 9.40 -0.75
CA CYS A 257 4.43 9.13 0.58
C CYS A 257 5.55 9.07 1.62
N SER A 258 6.52 9.99 1.59
CA SER A 258 7.65 9.97 2.54
C SER A 258 7.25 10.16 3.99
N GLN A 259 6.16 10.89 4.25
CA GLN A 259 5.60 11.09 5.60
C GLN A 259 4.49 10.10 5.95
N PHE A 260 4.42 8.95 5.27
CA PHE A 260 3.34 7.98 5.49
C PHE A 260 3.19 7.56 6.95
N GLN A 261 4.31 7.42 7.68
CA GLN A 261 4.31 7.11 9.12
C GLN A 261 3.54 8.15 9.94
N SER A 262 3.79 9.44 9.70
CA SER A 262 3.08 10.55 10.34
C SER A 262 1.58 10.52 10.02
N TYR A 263 1.22 10.14 8.78
CA TYR A 263 -0.16 10.06 8.30
C TYR A 263 -0.96 8.88 8.85
N LEU A 264 -0.27 7.85 9.36
CA LEU A 264 -0.89 6.66 9.92
C LEU A 264 -1.07 6.74 11.45
N GLY A 265 -0.74 7.88 12.08
CA GLY A 265 -0.59 7.96 13.54
C GLY A 265 0.58 7.14 14.05
N TYR A 266 1.52 6.80 13.17
CA TYR A 266 2.56 5.80 13.39
C TYR A 266 3.91 6.49 13.55
N ASN A 267 4.11 7.18 14.66
CA ASN A 267 5.38 7.82 14.94
C ASN A 267 6.34 6.79 15.56
N CYS A 268 7.09 6.06 14.72
CA CYS A 268 8.06 5.06 15.20
C CYS A 268 9.12 5.67 16.12
N ASP A 269 9.43 6.96 15.94
CA ASP A 269 10.48 7.64 16.68
C ASP A 269 10.06 7.97 18.13
N THR A 270 8.77 8.25 18.38
CA THR A 270 8.26 8.53 19.74
C THR A 270 8.22 7.29 20.65
N LEU A 271 8.18 6.08 20.08
CA LEU A 271 8.28 4.85 20.89
C LEU A 271 9.70 4.64 21.47
N SER A 272 10.71 5.35 20.95
CA SER A 272 12.09 5.28 21.45
C SER A 272 12.55 6.56 22.13
N GLN A 273 11.87 7.71 21.92
CA GLN A 273 12.28 9.00 22.46
C GLN A 273 11.10 9.79 23.05
N LYS A 274 11.00 9.71 24.40
CA LYS A 274 10.36 10.62 25.37
C LYS A 274 8.82 10.77 25.37
N GLU A 275 8.25 10.22 26.44
CA GLU A 275 6.85 10.22 26.92
C GLU A 275 6.21 11.60 27.25
N ASN A 276 6.76 12.77 26.91
CA ASN A 276 6.34 14.04 27.57
C ASN A 276 6.11 15.27 26.69
N GLN A 277 5.85 15.13 25.38
CA GLN A 277 5.37 16.28 24.60
C GLN A 277 4.07 15.95 23.86
N PRO A 278 2.97 16.70 24.10
CA PRO A 278 1.78 16.57 23.29
C PRO A 278 2.11 16.95 21.84
N PRO A 279 1.55 16.24 20.84
CA PRO A 279 1.73 16.60 19.44
C PRO A 279 1.27 18.05 19.22
N SER A 280 2.12 18.86 18.59
CA SER A 280 1.78 20.26 18.32
C SER A 280 0.60 20.34 17.34
N GLU A 281 -0.36 21.22 17.63
CA GLU A 281 -1.60 21.48 16.87
C GLU A 281 -1.41 21.91 15.40
N SER A 282 -0.16 22.00 14.92
CA SER A 282 0.19 22.42 13.56
C SER A 282 0.33 21.28 12.55
N THR A 283 0.11 20.03 12.96
CA THR A 283 -0.02 18.91 12.02
C THR A 283 -1.38 19.03 11.32
N LEU A 284 -1.39 19.83 10.25
CA LEU A 284 -2.44 19.80 9.22
C LEU A 284 -2.89 18.34 9.07
N ASN A 285 -4.20 18.11 9.18
CA ASN A 285 -4.78 16.78 9.21
C ASN A 285 -4.66 16.14 7.82
N ILE A 286 -3.46 15.64 7.49
CA ILE A 286 -3.11 15.14 6.15
C ILE A 286 -3.91 13.88 5.78
N GLU A 287 -4.61 13.26 6.75
CA GLU A 287 -5.68 12.29 6.46
C GLU A 287 -6.76 12.89 5.54
N SER A 288 -7.15 14.15 5.74
CA SER A 288 -8.17 14.82 4.91
C SER A 288 -7.66 15.05 3.49
N LEU A 289 -6.41 15.50 3.35
CA LEU A 289 -5.83 15.89 2.07
C LEU A 289 -5.61 14.69 1.13
N ASN A 290 -5.10 13.58 1.65
CA ASN A 290 -4.96 12.35 0.87
C ASN A 290 -6.31 11.71 0.57
N TYR A 291 -7.27 11.78 1.50
CA TYR A 291 -8.64 11.31 1.22
C TYR A 291 -9.27 12.09 0.06
N HIS A 292 -9.07 13.41 -0.02
CA HIS A 292 -9.58 14.22 -1.13
C HIS A 292 -8.89 13.93 -2.47
N ILE A 293 -7.57 13.71 -2.47
CA ILE A 293 -6.80 13.28 -3.66
C ILE A 293 -7.32 11.93 -4.15
N LEU A 294 -7.36 10.93 -3.26
CA LEU A 294 -7.79 9.57 -3.59
C LEU A 294 -9.26 9.48 -3.99
N ASN A 295 -10.13 10.32 -3.42
CA ASN A 295 -11.53 10.40 -3.84
C ASN A 295 -11.74 11.13 -5.16
N SER A 296 -10.86 12.05 -5.52
CA SER A 296 -10.95 12.76 -6.80
C SER A 296 -10.30 11.97 -7.93
N PHE A 297 -9.43 11.01 -7.62
CA PHE A 297 -8.81 10.14 -8.61
C PHE A 297 -9.82 9.11 -9.16
N ASN A 298 -10.14 9.19 -10.44
CA ASN A 298 -11.04 8.25 -11.11
C ASN A 298 -10.33 7.24 -12.01
N GLY A 299 -8.99 7.30 -12.07
CA GLY A 299 -8.19 6.41 -12.90
C GLY A 299 -8.22 4.95 -12.46
N ASN A 300 -7.39 4.14 -13.10
CA ASN A 300 -7.39 2.68 -12.92
C ASN A 300 -6.20 2.20 -12.09
N VAL A 301 -5.14 2.99 -11.98
CA VAL A 301 -3.88 2.58 -11.33
C VAL A 301 -3.39 3.67 -10.38
N LEU A 302 -3.25 3.33 -9.11
CA LEU A 302 -2.68 4.18 -8.08
C LEU A 302 -1.34 3.59 -7.64
N ILE A 303 -0.26 4.36 -7.76
CA ILE A 303 1.09 4.00 -7.38
C ILE A 303 1.52 4.87 -6.21
N LEU A 304 2.00 4.23 -5.14
CA LEU A 304 2.66 4.93 -4.05
C LEU A 304 4.17 4.77 -4.18
N THR A 305 4.87 5.87 -4.00
CA THR A 305 6.33 6.02 -4.07
C THR A 305 6.84 6.67 -2.79
N HIS A 306 8.15 6.70 -2.57
CA HIS A 306 8.82 7.23 -1.39
C HIS A 306 8.30 6.63 -0.10
N LEU A 307 8.01 5.33 -0.08
CA LEU A 307 7.57 4.71 1.15
C LEU A 307 8.76 4.68 2.13
N PRO A 308 8.57 5.04 3.42
CA PRO A 308 9.60 4.94 4.44
C PRO A 308 10.32 3.60 4.39
N ARG A 309 11.64 3.59 4.64
CA ARG A 309 12.42 2.35 4.67
C ARG A 309 11.84 1.34 5.66
N SER A 310 11.34 1.82 6.79
CA SER A 310 10.61 1.00 7.78
C SER A 310 9.49 0.20 7.12
N LEU A 311 8.70 0.83 6.24
CA LEU A 311 7.63 0.18 5.49
C LEU A 311 8.16 -0.75 4.39
N CYS A 312 9.27 -0.40 3.75
CA CYS A 312 9.86 -1.22 2.70
C CYS A 312 10.46 -2.53 3.24
N LEU A 313 10.89 -2.56 4.52
CA LEU A 313 11.32 -3.79 5.20
C LEU A 313 10.18 -4.81 5.35
N TYR A 314 8.93 -4.36 5.28
CA TYR A 314 7.74 -5.19 5.44
C TYR A 314 7.30 -5.89 4.13
N GLY A 315 7.91 -5.60 2.98
CA GLY A 315 7.55 -6.25 1.71
C GLY A 315 6.19 -5.82 1.15
N GLU A 316 5.79 -6.43 0.01
CA GLU A 316 4.59 -6.01 -0.74
C GLU A 316 3.29 -6.20 0.02
N CYS A 317 3.07 -7.39 0.58
CA CYS A 317 1.78 -7.75 1.15
C CYS A 317 1.43 -6.90 2.37
N ASP A 318 2.41 -6.65 3.24
CA ASP A 318 2.24 -5.86 4.43
C ASP A 318 1.73 -4.47 4.11
N MET A 319 2.36 -3.81 3.13
CA MET A 319 1.94 -2.48 2.72
C MET A 319 0.55 -2.50 2.08
N TYR A 320 0.20 -3.50 1.25
CA TYR A 320 -1.18 -3.63 0.76
C TYR A 320 -2.16 -3.71 1.93
N CYS A 321 -1.85 -4.49 2.96
CA CYS A 321 -2.74 -4.71 4.10
C CYS A 321 -2.87 -3.48 5.01
N TYR A 322 -1.82 -2.66 5.14
CA TYR A 322 -1.93 -1.36 5.84
C TYR A 322 -2.68 -0.31 5.04
N LEU A 323 -2.47 -0.29 3.72
CA LEU A 323 -3.00 0.73 2.83
C LEU A 323 -4.46 0.49 2.46
N ILE A 324 -4.84 -0.75 2.17
CA ILE A 324 -6.17 -1.13 1.70
C ILE A 324 -7.27 -0.61 2.64
N PRO A 325 -7.23 -0.81 3.98
CA PRO A 325 -8.28 -0.32 4.86
C PRO A 325 -8.43 1.21 4.84
N ARG A 326 -7.35 1.93 4.56
CA ARG A 326 -7.24 3.41 4.60
C ARG A 326 -7.46 4.07 3.25
N ILE A 327 -7.43 3.29 2.17
CA ILE A 327 -7.82 3.73 0.84
C ILE A 327 -9.35 3.61 0.71
N PRO A 328 -10.03 4.62 0.13
CA PRO A 328 -11.46 4.54 -0.13
C PRO A 328 -11.83 3.21 -0.82
N PRO A 329 -12.90 2.51 -0.42
CA PRO A 329 -13.21 1.17 -0.91
C PRO A 329 -13.17 1.01 -2.45
N GLN A 330 -13.69 2.01 -3.16
CA GLN A 330 -13.71 2.09 -4.64
C GLN A 330 -12.33 2.19 -5.31
N GLN A 331 -11.27 2.51 -4.55
CA GLN A 331 -9.90 2.67 -5.04
C GLN A 331 -8.99 1.48 -4.69
N ARG A 332 -9.40 0.60 -3.77
CA ARG A 332 -8.57 -0.51 -3.24
C ARG A 332 -8.04 -1.43 -4.35
N ASN A 333 -8.90 -1.78 -5.31
CA ASN A 333 -8.55 -2.66 -6.43
C ASN A 333 -7.61 -2.01 -7.46
N LYS A 334 -7.38 -0.69 -7.34
CA LYS A 334 -6.53 0.08 -8.26
C LYS A 334 -5.11 0.27 -7.71
N LEU A 335 -4.89 -0.02 -6.43
CA LEU A 335 -3.58 0.14 -5.80
C LEU A 335 -2.57 -0.81 -6.45
N LYS A 336 -1.42 -0.24 -6.83
CA LYS A 336 -0.21 -0.93 -7.28
C LYS A 336 0.96 -0.40 -6.47
N LEU A 337 1.59 -1.24 -5.66
CA LEU A 337 2.76 -0.83 -4.90
C LEU A 337 4.02 -1.09 -5.71
N LEU A 338 4.84 -0.05 -5.89
CA LEU A 338 6.21 -0.20 -6.39
C LEU A 338 7.11 -0.38 -5.19
N THR A 339 7.27 -1.61 -4.73
CA THR A 339 8.06 -1.89 -3.53
C THR A 339 9.46 -2.33 -3.88
N TYR A 340 10.39 -2.00 -2.98
CA TYR A 340 11.68 -2.65 -2.99
C TYR A 340 11.52 -4.08 -2.47
N ARG A 341 11.75 -5.08 -3.33
CA ARG A 341 12.08 -6.43 -2.87
C ARG A 341 13.47 -6.38 -2.23
N LEU A 342 13.51 -6.03 -0.95
CA LEU A 342 14.65 -6.42 -0.11
C LEU A 342 14.83 -7.93 -0.28
N LYS A 343 16.10 -8.38 -0.43
CA LYS A 343 16.45 -9.80 -0.35
C LYS A 343 15.69 -10.36 0.86
N ARG A 344 14.84 -11.38 0.61
CA ARG A 344 13.97 -12.01 1.61
C ARG A 344 14.71 -12.03 2.94
N HIS A 345 14.14 -11.42 3.98
CA HIS A 345 14.65 -11.62 5.33
C HIS A 345 14.67 -13.13 5.55
N GLN A 346 15.86 -13.72 5.54
CA GLN A 346 16.03 -15.04 6.12
C GLN A 346 15.69 -14.83 7.59
N VAL A 347 14.68 -15.54 8.07
CA VAL A 347 14.37 -15.60 9.49
C VAL A 347 15.58 -16.30 10.10
N GLU A 348 16.55 -15.52 10.56
CA GLU A 348 17.90 -16.02 10.87
C GLU A 348 17.94 -17.00 12.05
N ASN A 349 16.83 -17.26 12.75
CA ASN A 349 16.82 -18.14 13.93
C ASN A 349 15.51 -18.92 14.11
N CYS A 350 15.02 -19.64 13.09
CA CYS A 350 13.96 -20.63 13.33
C CYS A 350 14.59 -21.91 13.92
N PRO A 351 14.25 -22.32 15.16
CA PRO A 351 14.79 -23.54 15.75
C PRO A 351 14.19 -24.83 15.17
N TYR A 352 13.16 -24.71 14.32
CA TYR A 352 12.47 -25.83 13.70
C TYR A 352 12.80 -25.93 12.21
N THR A 353 12.99 -27.15 11.71
CA THR A 353 13.03 -27.41 10.28
C THR A 353 11.62 -27.38 9.70
N LEU A 354 11.51 -27.20 8.38
CA LEU A 354 10.21 -27.27 7.69
C LEU A 354 9.49 -28.61 7.90
N GLU A 355 10.24 -29.69 8.04
CA GLU A 355 9.67 -31.01 8.31
C GLU A 355 9.09 -31.10 9.73
N GLN A 356 9.79 -30.57 10.73
CA GLN A 356 9.29 -30.50 12.11
C GLN A 356 8.01 -29.67 12.19
N ILE A 357 7.96 -28.51 11.53
CA ILE A 357 6.76 -27.66 11.47
C ILE A 357 5.59 -28.43 10.85
N ARG A 358 5.81 -29.13 9.72
CA ARG A 358 4.77 -29.93 9.06
C ARG A 358 4.29 -31.10 9.92
N ASN A 359 5.17 -31.71 10.70
CA ASN A 359 4.78 -32.78 11.62
C ASN A 359 3.92 -32.24 12.78
N ILE A 360 4.34 -31.12 13.39
CA ILE A 360 3.52 -30.40 14.39
C ILE A 360 2.14 -30.10 13.80
N GLN A 361 2.06 -29.59 12.56
CA GLN A 361 0.80 -29.29 11.89
C GLN A 361 -0.13 -30.50 11.72
N LYS A 362 0.42 -31.67 11.37
CA LYS A 362 -0.36 -32.92 11.21
C LYS A 362 -0.91 -33.42 12.55
N GLU A 363 -0.21 -33.18 13.64
CA GLU A 363 -0.58 -33.64 14.98
C GLU A 363 -1.57 -32.70 15.70
N ARG A 364 -1.86 -31.51 15.12
CA ARG A 364 -2.76 -30.53 15.73
C ARG A 364 -4.16 -31.09 15.92
N LYS A 365 -4.58 -31.12 17.18
CA LYS A 365 -5.96 -31.43 17.54
C LYS A 365 -6.80 -30.16 17.48
N TRP A 366 -7.98 -30.28 16.88
CA TRP A 366 -8.98 -29.24 16.96
C TRP A 366 -9.64 -29.30 18.34
N VAL A 367 -9.79 -28.14 18.98
CA VAL A 367 -10.54 -27.99 20.23
C VAL A 367 -11.77 -27.14 19.93
N ASP A 368 -12.95 -27.66 20.25
CA ASP A 368 -14.20 -26.91 20.11
C ASP A 368 -14.40 -26.01 21.32
N TYR A 369 -14.65 -24.73 21.06
CA TYR A 369 -14.98 -23.73 22.08
C TYR A 369 -16.42 -23.31 21.88
N GLU A 370 -17.33 -24.06 22.50
CA GLU A 370 -18.75 -23.73 22.48
C GLU A 370 -19.02 -22.43 23.24
N THR A 371 -20.12 -21.76 22.86
CA THR A 371 -20.56 -20.57 23.57
C THR A 371 -21.26 -20.97 24.86
N GLU A 372 -20.60 -20.71 25.97
CA GLU A 372 -21.05 -20.92 27.33
C GLU A 372 -21.46 -19.57 27.93
N TYR A 373 -22.76 -19.43 28.18
CA TYR A 373 -23.30 -18.31 28.93
C TYR A 373 -23.22 -18.60 30.42
N LEU A 374 -22.68 -17.65 31.19
CA LEU A 374 -22.58 -17.78 32.64
C LEU A 374 -23.93 -17.50 33.29
N ASP A 375 -24.30 -18.38 34.23
CA ASP A 375 -25.51 -18.24 35.02
C ASP A 375 -25.35 -17.12 36.06
N MET A 376 -25.91 -15.96 35.78
CA MET A 376 -25.83 -14.80 36.67
C MET A 376 -26.61 -14.96 37.98
N ASP A 377 -27.39 -16.03 38.17
CA ASP A 377 -27.95 -16.36 39.49
C ASP A 377 -26.88 -16.89 40.46
N GLN A 378 -25.76 -17.39 39.92
CA GLN A 378 -24.61 -17.88 40.70
C GLN A 378 -23.52 -16.82 40.88
N TYR A 379 -23.50 -15.79 40.04
CA TYR A 379 -22.42 -14.80 39.98
C TYR A 379 -22.90 -13.38 40.22
N GLU A 380 -22.02 -12.56 40.76
CA GLU A 380 -22.21 -11.12 40.93
C GLU A 380 -21.12 -10.37 40.16
N PHE A 381 -21.53 -9.38 39.36
CA PHE A 381 -20.59 -8.47 38.69
C PHE A 381 -19.92 -7.56 39.72
N ARG A 382 -18.59 -7.48 39.69
CA ARG A 382 -17.82 -6.61 40.58
C ARG A 382 -17.29 -5.39 39.87
N GLU A 383 -16.54 -5.59 38.80
CA GLU A 383 -15.92 -4.49 38.06
C GLU A 383 -15.58 -4.90 36.62
N ARG A 384 -15.34 -3.90 35.77
CA ARG A 384 -14.72 -4.13 34.46
C ARG A 384 -13.27 -4.56 34.67
N GLY A 385 -12.83 -5.52 33.88
CA GLY A 385 -11.42 -5.86 33.78
C GLY A 385 -10.69 -4.69 33.14
N VAL A 386 -9.67 -4.16 33.81
CA VAL A 386 -8.70 -3.26 33.17
C VAL A 386 -7.73 -4.08 32.32
N TYR A 387 -6.89 -3.41 31.53
CA TYR A 387 -5.76 -4.05 30.89
C TYR A 387 -4.87 -4.75 31.94
N PHE A 388 -4.61 -6.05 31.76
CA PHE A 388 -3.80 -6.83 32.71
C PHE A 388 -2.30 -6.74 32.39
N GLY A 389 -1.91 -6.28 31.20
CA GLY A 389 -0.52 -6.36 30.77
C GLY A 389 -0.03 -7.79 30.53
N GLY A 390 1.26 -7.89 30.23
CA GLY A 390 2.00 -9.16 30.16
C GLY A 390 2.85 -9.41 31.40
N GLY A 391 3.28 -10.66 31.59
CA GLY A 391 4.28 -11.05 32.60
C GLY A 391 3.97 -10.54 34.02
N GLU A 392 4.89 -9.73 34.57
CA GLU A 392 4.82 -9.22 35.93
C GLU A 392 3.62 -8.30 36.19
N GLN A 393 3.21 -7.48 35.21
CA GLN A 393 2.06 -6.59 35.35
C GLN A 393 0.77 -7.41 35.57
N LYS A 394 0.62 -8.49 34.79
CA LYS A 394 -0.50 -9.42 34.93
C LYS A 394 -0.51 -10.09 36.29
N ARG A 395 0.65 -10.54 36.77
CA ARG A 395 0.79 -11.13 38.10
C ARG A 395 0.38 -10.15 39.20
N LYS A 396 0.94 -8.93 39.21
CA LYS A 396 0.59 -7.89 40.19
C LYS A 396 -0.91 -7.57 40.18
N LYS A 397 -1.52 -7.55 38.99
CA LYS A 397 -2.96 -7.31 38.87
C LYS A 397 -3.78 -8.46 39.42
N LEU A 398 -3.40 -9.71 39.13
CA LEU A 398 -4.05 -10.89 39.69
C LEU A 398 -3.91 -10.93 41.21
N ASP A 399 -2.73 -10.65 41.77
CA ASP A 399 -2.49 -10.60 43.22
C ASP A 399 -3.39 -9.53 43.88
N SER A 400 -3.51 -8.36 43.25
CA SER A 400 -4.44 -7.32 43.70
C SER A 400 -5.90 -7.77 43.66
N LEU A 401 -6.32 -8.55 42.66
CA LEU A 401 -7.68 -9.07 42.57
C LEU A 401 -7.93 -10.16 43.61
N PHE A 402 -6.97 -11.06 43.87
CA PHE A 402 -7.08 -12.06 44.93
C PHE A 402 -7.15 -11.42 46.32
N LYS A 403 -6.40 -10.35 46.55
CA LYS A 403 -6.49 -9.57 47.80
C LYS A 403 -7.85 -8.87 47.93
N LYS A 404 -8.41 -8.37 46.82
CA LYS A 404 -9.70 -7.65 46.81
C LYS A 404 -10.91 -8.59 46.91
N TYR A 405 -10.81 -9.79 46.34
CA TYR A 405 -11.87 -10.80 46.30
C TYR A 405 -11.37 -12.14 46.86
N PRO A 406 -11.19 -12.24 48.21
CA PRO A 406 -10.64 -13.44 48.85
C PRO A 406 -11.53 -14.68 48.69
N GLN A 407 -12.84 -14.52 48.43
CA GLN A 407 -13.77 -15.60 48.11
C GLN A 407 -13.54 -16.22 46.71
N GLY A 408 -12.60 -15.66 45.95
CA GLY A 408 -12.32 -16.04 44.58
C GLY A 408 -13.12 -15.24 43.56
N PHE A 409 -12.55 -15.10 42.37
CA PHE A 409 -13.16 -14.43 41.24
C PHE A 409 -12.90 -15.23 39.96
N ILE A 410 -13.72 -14.99 38.94
CA ILE A 410 -13.48 -15.45 37.58
C ILE A 410 -13.38 -14.25 36.64
N THR A 411 -12.59 -14.39 35.59
CA THR A 411 -12.61 -13.47 34.46
C THR A 411 -13.62 -13.96 33.45
N ALA A 412 -14.58 -13.10 33.11
CA ALA A 412 -15.60 -13.34 32.10
C ALA A 412 -15.62 -12.21 31.08
N TYR A 413 -16.49 -12.31 30.08
CA TYR A 413 -16.68 -11.28 29.07
C TYR A 413 -18.15 -10.92 28.98
N LYS A 414 -18.48 -9.64 29.01
CA LYS A 414 -19.83 -9.20 28.67
C LYS A 414 -19.95 -9.13 27.15
N TYR A 415 -20.98 -9.74 26.59
CA TYR A 415 -21.26 -9.72 25.16
C TYR A 415 -22.76 -9.60 24.98
N LYS A 416 -23.19 -8.52 24.30
CA LYS A 416 -24.60 -8.06 24.31
C LYS A 416 -25.06 -7.90 25.77
N ASP A 417 -26.23 -8.45 26.11
CA ASP A 417 -26.81 -8.39 27.46
C ASP A 417 -26.43 -9.58 28.36
N LYS A 418 -25.46 -10.40 27.94
CA LYS A 418 -25.06 -11.62 28.65
C LYS A 418 -23.59 -11.62 29.04
N TYR A 419 -23.24 -12.53 29.94
CA TYR A 419 -21.86 -12.82 30.30
C TYR A 419 -21.49 -14.19 29.75
N ILE A 420 -20.33 -14.27 29.11
CA ILE A 420 -19.78 -15.49 28.52
C ILE A 420 -18.46 -15.84 29.19
N SER A 421 -18.11 -17.12 29.17
CA SER A 421 -16.83 -17.58 29.67
C SER A 421 -15.67 -17.12 28.78
N ARG A 422 -14.44 -17.28 29.29
CA ARG A 422 -13.23 -16.91 28.56
C ARG A 422 -13.04 -17.73 27.27
N SER A 423 -13.38 -19.02 27.31
CA SER A 423 -13.31 -19.91 26.16
C SER A 423 -14.24 -19.42 25.05
N SER A 424 -15.47 -19.04 25.37
CA SER A 424 -16.41 -18.49 24.40
C SER A 424 -15.99 -17.15 23.83
N ALA A 425 -15.30 -16.33 24.62
CA ALA A 425 -14.71 -15.08 24.12
C ALA A 425 -13.58 -15.32 23.10
N PHE A 426 -12.89 -16.47 23.14
CA PHE A 426 -11.93 -16.83 22.10
C PHE A 426 -12.60 -17.03 20.74
N SER A 427 -13.80 -17.63 20.69
CA SER A 427 -14.54 -17.80 19.45
C SER A 427 -14.88 -16.46 18.80
N LEU A 428 -15.32 -15.47 19.59
CA LEU A 428 -15.57 -14.10 19.09
C LEU A 428 -14.28 -13.39 18.65
N TYR A 429 -13.18 -13.60 19.38
CA TYR A 429 -11.86 -13.08 19.02
C TYR A 429 -11.42 -13.64 17.66
N GLU A 430 -11.57 -14.95 17.46
CA GLU A 430 -11.31 -15.65 16.20
C GLU A 430 -12.21 -15.18 15.06
N ASP A 431 -13.49 -14.94 15.32
CA ASP A 431 -14.44 -14.43 14.31
C ASP A 431 -14.00 -13.07 13.73
N GLY A 432 -13.33 -12.24 14.53
CA GLY A 432 -12.68 -11.02 14.05
C GLY A 432 -11.64 -11.29 12.95
N TYR A 433 -10.79 -12.31 13.14
CA TYR A 433 -9.81 -12.73 12.14
C TYR A 433 -10.45 -13.42 10.94
N TYR A 434 -11.44 -14.28 11.18
CA TYR A 434 -12.17 -14.98 10.12
C TYR A 434 -12.81 -13.98 9.15
N GLU A 435 -13.61 -13.04 9.66
CA GLU A 435 -14.27 -12.04 8.81
C GLU A 435 -13.25 -11.07 8.19
N PHE A 436 -12.18 -10.73 8.89
CA PHE A 436 -11.10 -9.91 8.31
C PHE A 436 -10.45 -10.62 7.11
N LEU A 437 -9.97 -11.85 7.28
CA LEU A 437 -9.26 -12.58 6.22
C LEU A 437 -10.17 -12.97 5.06
N LYS A 438 -11.42 -13.33 5.33
CA LYS A 438 -12.45 -13.59 4.31
C LYS A 438 -12.66 -12.39 3.37
N ASN A 439 -12.63 -11.19 3.92
CA ASN A 439 -12.79 -9.95 3.16
C ASN A 439 -11.48 -9.45 2.51
N HIS A 440 -10.35 -10.13 2.74
CA HIS A 440 -9.03 -9.79 2.19
C HIS A 440 -8.36 -11.02 1.55
N PRO A 441 -8.93 -11.60 0.46
CA PRO A 441 -8.43 -12.85 -0.12
C PRO A 441 -6.98 -12.77 -0.62
N GLN A 442 -6.53 -11.61 -1.10
CA GLN A 442 -5.13 -11.42 -1.52
C GLN A 442 -4.15 -11.56 -0.35
N LEU A 443 -4.53 -11.08 0.83
CA LEU A 443 -3.74 -11.24 2.03
C LEU A 443 -3.74 -12.70 2.49
N LEU A 444 -4.92 -13.31 2.48
CA LEU A 444 -5.08 -14.73 2.80
C LEU A 444 -4.19 -15.62 1.92
N ASP A 445 -4.14 -15.34 0.61
CA ASP A 445 -3.25 -16.02 -0.34
C ASP A 445 -1.78 -15.83 0.03
N TYR A 446 -1.37 -14.59 0.29
CA TYR A 446 0.01 -14.30 0.72
C TYR A 446 0.40 -15.07 1.98
N ILE A 447 -0.44 -15.07 3.02
CA ILE A 447 -0.15 -15.80 4.26
C ILE A 447 0.04 -17.28 3.96
N CYS A 448 -0.88 -17.88 3.20
CA CYS A 448 -0.82 -19.31 2.86
C CYS A 448 0.40 -19.65 2.02
N ASP A 449 0.73 -18.83 1.02
CA ASP A 449 1.79 -19.12 0.05
C ASP A 449 3.19 -18.78 0.60
N THR A 450 3.28 -17.86 1.55
CA THR A 450 4.56 -17.41 2.11
C THR A 450 4.92 -18.17 3.38
N CYS A 451 3.95 -18.38 4.26
CA CYS A 451 4.22 -18.92 5.59
C CYS A 451 4.21 -20.46 5.56
N CYS A 452 5.19 -21.08 6.23
CA CYS A 452 5.06 -22.49 6.63
C CYS A 452 4.27 -22.61 7.93
N ASP A 453 4.32 -21.60 8.81
CA ASP A 453 3.44 -21.37 9.95
C ASP A 453 3.62 -19.92 10.43
N ILE A 454 2.94 -19.57 11.51
CA ILE A 454 3.03 -18.26 12.17
C ILE A 454 3.22 -18.44 13.67
N TYR A 455 3.73 -17.42 14.36
CA TYR A 455 3.86 -17.43 15.82
C TYR A 455 3.67 -16.03 16.41
N ASP A 456 3.33 -15.91 17.69
CA ASP A 456 3.06 -14.61 18.31
C ASP A 456 4.36 -13.92 18.74
N THR A 457 4.98 -14.39 19.83
CA THR A 457 6.21 -13.82 20.40
C THR A 457 7.42 -14.70 20.17
N GLU A 458 7.24 -16.02 20.18
CA GLU A 458 8.33 -17.00 20.17
C GLU A 458 8.04 -18.13 19.17
N PRO A 459 9.04 -18.66 18.45
CA PRO A 459 8.84 -19.76 17.50
C PRO A 459 8.15 -20.99 18.10
N SER A 460 8.32 -21.26 19.40
CA SER A 460 7.65 -22.37 20.11
C SER A 460 6.14 -22.27 20.15
N ASN A 461 5.54 -21.09 19.93
CA ASN A 461 4.08 -20.93 19.93
C ASN A 461 3.39 -21.79 18.84
N ILE A 462 4.12 -22.31 17.85
CA ILE A 462 3.58 -23.25 16.85
C ILE A 462 3.07 -24.56 17.44
N GLU A 463 3.59 -24.94 18.60
CA GLU A 463 3.27 -26.20 19.29
C GLU A 463 1.84 -26.21 19.81
N SER A 464 1.28 -25.04 20.14
CA SER A 464 -0.10 -24.90 20.62
C SER A 464 -1.15 -25.22 19.58
N GLY A 465 -0.79 -25.22 18.30
CA GLY A 465 -1.69 -25.55 17.20
C GLY A 465 -3.00 -24.75 17.25
N TYR A 466 -4.11 -25.44 17.54
CA TYR A 466 -5.46 -24.87 17.62
C TYR A 466 -5.99 -24.71 19.06
N ASP A 467 -5.15 -24.95 20.07
CA ASP A 467 -5.52 -24.94 21.48
C ASP A 467 -5.04 -23.65 22.16
N TYR A 468 -6.00 -22.85 22.66
CA TYR A 468 -5.72 -21.64 23.43
C TYR A 468 -5.20 -21.92 24.84
N GLU A 469 -5.40 -23.12 25.38
CA GLU A 469 -4.94 -23.49 26.73
C GLU A 469 -3.47 -23.92 26.74
N GLN A 470 -2.93 -24.35 25.60
CA GLN A 470 -1.50 -24.58 25.45
C GLN A 470 -0.79 -23.24 25.29
N GLN A 471 -0.29 -22.71 26.40
CA GLN A 471 0.46 -21.45 26.45
C GLN A 471 1.91 -21.71 26.84
N ASP A 472 2.84 -20.99 26.24
CA ASP A 472 4.22 -20.92 26.71
C ASP A 472 4.29 -20.38 28.15
N SER A 473 5.49 -20.38 28.75
CA SER A 473 5.69 -20.01 30.16
C SER A 473 4.91 -18.75 30.56
N LYS A 474 4.31 -18.76 31.77
CA LYS A 474 3.43 -17.70 32.28
C LYS A 474 4.04 -16.28 32.24
N GLU A 475 5.36 -16.18 32.08
CA GLU A 475 6.14 -14.96 32.05
C GLU A 475 6.10 -14.24 30.69
N LYS A 476 5.94 -14.97 29.56
CA LYS A 476 6.11 -14.42 28.19
C LYS A 476 4.84 -13.83 27.55
N GLY A 477 3.76 -13.74 28.32
CA GLY A 477 2.47 -13.25 27.83
C GLY A 477 1.63 -14.33 27.15
N THR A 478 0.35 -14.05 26.93
CA THR A 478 -0.59 -15.00 26.33
C THR A 478 -0.58 -14.82 24.81
N HIS A 479 -0.33 -15.90 24.07
CA HIS A 479 -0.32 -15.90 22.61
C HIS A 479 -1.67 -16.39 22.06
N LEU A 480 -2.61 -15.46 21.91
CA LEU A 480 -3.94 -15.76 21.38
C LEU A 480 -4.00 -15.56 19.87
N GLN A 481 -3.20 -14.63 19.36
CA GLN A 481 -3.26 -14.17 17.98
C GLN A 481 -2.88 -15.25 16.98
N ASP A 482 -1.81 -16.01 17.24
CA ASP A 482 -1.35 -17.07 16.36
C ASP A 482 -2.36 -18.22 16.30
N VAL A 483 -2.89 -18.64 17.46
CA VAL A 483 -3.97 -19.64 17.53
C VAL A 483 -5.22 -19.16 16.79
N ALA A 484 -5.64 -17.90 16.98
CA ALA A 484 -6.80 -17.32 16.31
C ALA A 484 -6.65 -17.29 14.78
N VAL A 485 -5.50 -16.85 14.27
CA VAL A 485 -5.24 -16.84 12.82
C VAL A 485 -5.24 -18.27 12.26
N ARG A 486 -4.57 -19.23 12.92
CA ARG A 486 -4.58 -20.64 12.47
C ARG A 486 -5.99 -21.22 12.38
N ARG A 487 -6.82 -20.95 13.40
CA ARG A 487 -8.22 -21.42 13.44
C ARG A 487 -9.07 -20.75 12.36
N ALA A 488 -8.92 -19.44 12.15
CA ALA A 488 -9.57 -18.70 11.07
C ALA A 488 -9.20 -19.27 9.68
N LEU A 489 -7.92 -19.56 9.42
CA LEU A 489 -7.48 -20.19 8.17
C LEU A 489 -8.15 -21.55 7.96
N LYS A 490 -8.19 -22.39 9.00
CA LYS A 490 -8.83 -23.71 8.93
C LYS A 490 -10.32 -23.61 8.60
N ARG A 491 -11.05 -22.67 9.22
CA ARG A 491 -12.46 -22.41 8.91
C ARG A 491 -12.69 -21.88 7.49
N LEU A 492 -11.70 -21.20 6.91
CA LEU A 492 -11.73 -20.76 5.52
C LEU A 492 -11.33 -21.86 4.53
N GLY A 493 -11.05 -23.08 5.00
CA GLY A 493 -10.57 -24.18 4.16
C GLY A 493 -9.18 -23.92 3.58
N ARG A 494 -8.35 -23.19 4.32
CA ARG A 494 -7.00 -22.78 3.92
C ARG A 494 -5.94 -23.43 4.81
N GLU A 495 -4.74 -23.55 4.26
CA GLU A 495 -3.58 -24.15 4.92
C GLU A 495 -2.30 -23.40 4.53
N PHE A 496 -1.28 -23.48 5.40
CA PHE A 496 0.05 -22.97 5.11
C PHE A 496 0.77 -23.88 4.11
N LYS A 497 1.30 -23.29 3.05
CA LYS A 497 2.01 -23.97 1.95
C LYS A 497 3.41 -23.42 1.71
N GLY A 498 3.69 -22.25 2.27
CA GLY A 498 4.97 -21.58 2.15
C GLY A 498 6.07 -22.21 2.97
N THR A 499 7.17 -21.48 3.09
CA THR A 499 8.42 -21.97 3.67
C THR A 499 8.97 -21.08 4.78
N GLN A 500 8.27 -20.00 5.14
CA GLN A 500 8.76 -19.03 6.10
C GLN A 500 7.98 -19.12 7.41
N LEU A 501 8.66 -19.23 8.54
CA LEU A 501 8.02 -19.11 9.84
C LEU A 501 7.98 -17.63 10.21
N LEU A 502 6.81 -17.00 10.22
CA LEU A 502 6.70 -15.55 10.42
C LEU A 502 6.08 -15.20 11.77
N GLN A 503 6.69 -14.21 12.43
CA GLN A 503 6.17 -13.63 13.65
C GLN A 503 4.93 -12.78 13.35
N LEU A 504 3.98 -12.72 14.28
CA LEU A 504 2.77 -11.90 14.25
C LEU A 504 2.85 -10.65 15.12
N ARG A 505 3.52 -10.75 16.28
CA ARG A 505 3.67 -9.63 17.23
C ARG A 505 4.92 -8.82 16.96
N GLY A 506 4.85 -7.55 17.36
CA GLY A 506 5.92 -6.58 17.24
C GLY A 506 5.77 -5.77 15.97
N TYR A 507 5.98 -4.46 16.06
CA TYR A 507 5.80 -3.54 14.92
C TYR A 507 6.73 -3.84 13.74
N LYS A 508 7.80 -4.61 13.97
CA LYS A 508 8.75 -5.05 12.92
C LYS A 508 8.35 -6.36 12.24
N SER A 509 7.32 -7.04 12.74
CA SER A 509 6.91 -8.34 12.20
C SER A 509 6.34 -8.15 10.78
N PRO A 510 6.69 -9.05 9.83
CA PRO A 510 6.08 -9.08 8.51
C PRO A 510 4.58 -9.44 8.49
N LEU A 511 3.97 -9.64 9.67
CA LEU A 511 2.54 -9.92 9.80
C LEU A 511 1.91 -9.01 10.86
N TYR A 512 2.52 -7.86 11.18
CA TYR A 512 1.98 -6.92 12.17
C TYR A 512 0.59 -6.38 11.77
N PHE A 513 0.20 -6.47 10.50
CA PHE A 513 -1.16 -6.13 10.05
C PHE A 513 -2.21 -7.12 10.58
N LEU A 514 -1.80 -8.31 11.06
CA LEU A 514 -2.66 -9.23 11.80
C LEU A 514 -2.69 -8.93 13.30
N ASN A 515 -1.97 -7.91 13.79
CA ASN A 515 -1.98 -7.59 15.21
C ASN A 515 -3.42 -7.29 15.68
N PRO A 516 -3.89 -7.88 16.80
CA PRO A 516 -5.26 -7.67 17.26
C PRO A 516 -5.57 -6.21 17.57
N CYS A 517 -4.55 -5.39 17.82
CA CYS A 517 -4.67 -3.95 18.02
C CYS A 517 -5.12 -3.20 16.77
N VAL A 518 -4.96 -3.79 15.57
CA VAL A 518 -5.32 -3.15 14.29
C VAL A 518 -6.44 -3.86 13.54
N ILE A 519 -6.69 -5.14 13.81
CA ILE A 519 -7.79 -5.89 13.20
C ILE A 519 -9.12 -5.39 13.76
N PRO A 520 -10.06 -4.91 12.92
CA PRO A 520 -11.37 -4.52 13.38
C PRO A 520 -12.14 -5.70 13.96
N PHE A 521 -12.81 -5.51 15.10
CA PHE A 521 -13.79 -6.47 15.58
C PHE A 521 -15.00 -6.49 14.64
N HIS A 522 -15.56 -7.67 14.39
CA HIS A 522 -16.58 -7.87 13.35
C HIS A 522 -17.96 -7.35 13.79
N GLU A 523 -18.25 -7.30 15.10
CA GLU A 523 -19.48 -6.75 15.68
C GLU A 523 -19.16 -5.57 16.63
N ARG A 524 -18.72 -4.45 16.06
CA ARG A 524 -18.15 -3.31 16.80
C ARG A 524 -19.12 -2.69 17.81
N GLU A 525 -20.40 -2.76 17.53
CA GLU A 525 -21.50 -2.31 18.39
C GLU A 525 -21.57 -3.08 19.72
N ASN A 526 -20.98 -4.28 19.79
CA ASN A 526 -20.96 -5.10 21.00
C ASN A 526 -19.77 -4.81 21.91
N ILE A 527 -18.93 -3.81 21.59
CA ILE A 527 -17.82 -3.37 22.45
C ILE A 527 -18.33 -2.39 23.51
N ILE A 528 -18.03 -2.68 24.78
CA ILE A 528 -18.51 -1.85 25.91
C ILE A 528 -17.88 -0.45 25.86
N GLN A 529 -18.73 0.57 25.96
CA GLN A 529 -18.33 1.96 26.03
C GLN A 529 -18.28 2.49 27.49
N PRO A 530 -17.34 3.40 27.83
CA PRO A 530 -16.20 3.80 27.00
C PRO A 530 -15.23 2.63 26.82
N GLU A 531 -14.61 2.54 25.64
CA GLU A 531 -13.57 1.55 25.35
C GLU A 531 -12.35 1.74 26.27
N ILE A 532 -11.75 0.63 26.68
CA ILE A 532 -10.47 0.61 27.41
C ILE A 532 -9.37 0.54 26.35
N ILE A 533 -8.84 1.70 25.97
CA ILE A 533 -7.85 1.85 24.91
C ILE A 533 -6.50 2.26 25.52
N GLU A 534 -5.47 1.52 25.13
CA GLU A 534 -4.06 1.88 25.35
C GLU A 534 -3.51 2.58 24.10
N GLU A 535 -2.41 3.33 24.22
CA GLU A 535 -1.84 4.14 23.12
C GLU A 535 -1.54 3.33 21.84
N PHE A 536 -1.23 2.04 21.99
CA PHE A 536 -0.90 1.14 20.88
C PHE A 536 -2.12 0.44 20.25
N MET A 537 -3.34 0.70 20.72
CA MET A 537 -4.55 -0.02 20.35
C MET A 537 -5.52 0.86 19.55
N PHE A 538 -6.05 0.35 18.44
CA PHE A 538 -7.11 1.06 17.72
C PHE A 538 -8.47 0.80 18.36
N LYS A 539 -9.32 1.84 18.33
CA LYS A 539 -10.73 1.71 18.68
C LYS A 539 -11.41 0.68 17.81
N GLN A 540 -12.38 -0.01 18.39
CA GLN A 540 -13.18 -1.03 17.74
C GLN A 540 -12.38 -2.20 17.13
N SER A 541 -11.15 -2.40 17.59
CA SER A 541 -10.31 -3.52 17.22
C SER A 541 -10.67 -4.80 17.99
N VAL A 542 -10.15 -5.94 17.55
CA VAL A 542 -10.25 -7.22 18.25
C VAL A 542 -9.64 -7.11 19.65
N GLU A 543 -8.51 -6.41 19.80
CA GLU A 543 -7.93 -6.15 21.12
C GLU A 543 -8.80 -5.21 21.95
N SER A 544 -9.46 -4.22 21.33
CA SER A 544 -10.41 -3.35 22.03
C SER A 544 -11.58 -4.15 22.60
N PHE A 545 -12.17 -5.06 21.84
CA PHE A 545 -13.17 -6.00 22.37
C PHE A 545 -12.58 -6.81 23.55
N TRP A 546 -11.40 -7.41 23.35
CA TRP A 546 -10.77 -8.27 24.34
C TRP A 546 -10.45 -7.57 25.67
N GLN A 547 -10.13 -6.28 25.66
CA GLN A 547 -9.87 -5.52 26.88
C GLN A 547 -11.14 -4.87 27.43
N SER A 548 -11.94 -4.22 26.58
CA SER A 548 -13.12 -3.45 26.99
C SER A 548 -14.24 -4.32 27.53
N ASN A 549 -14.41 -5.54 27.02
CA ASN A 549 -15.52 -6.42 27.38
C ASN A 549 -15.21 -7.35 28.56
N LYS A 550 -13.95 -7.37 29.00
CA LYS A 550 -13.51 -8.16 30.14
C LYS A 550 -14.17 -7.69 31.43
N VAL A 551 -14.62 -8.61 32.26
CA VAL A 551 -15.23 -8.32 33.55
C VAL A 551 -14.74 -9.29 34.64
N ILE A 552 -14.83 -8.85 35.89
CA ILE A 552 -14.57 -9.66 37.07
C ILE A 552 -15.89 -10.03 37.73
N LEU A 553 -16.13 -11.32 37.88
CA LEU A 553 -17.30 -11.88 38.57
C LEU A 553 -16.87 -12.64 39.82
N THR A 554 -17.65 -12.57 40.89
CA THR A 554 -17.48 -13.42 42.10
C THR A 554 -18.72 -14.29 42.27
N LYS A 555 -18.59 -15.46 42.90
CA LYS A 555 -19.78 -16.24 43.28
C LYS A 555 -20.63 -15.44 44.28
N LYS A 556 -21.95 -15.50 44.14
CA LYS A 556 -22.88 -14.99 45.16
C LYS A 556 -22.77 -15.89 46.39
N GLU A 557 -22.81 -15.29 47.57
CA GLU A 557 -22.96 -16.05 48.82
C GLU A 557 -24.35 -16.70 48.81
N SER A 558 -24.41 -18.01 49.08
CA SER A 558 -25.68 -18.71 49.25
C SER A 558 -26.44 -18.03 50.40
N ARG A 559 -27.63 -17.50 50.14
CA ARG A 559 -28.47 -16.81 51.14
C ARG A 559 -29.02 -17.72 52.25
N ASP A 560 -28.54 -18.96 52.35
CA ASP A 560 -28.97 -19.95 53.34
C ASP A 560 -27.95 -20.07 54.48
N GLN A 561 -27.73 -18.97 55.21
CA GLN A 561 -27.10 -18.97 56.55
C GLN A 561 -27.89 -18.12 57.53
#